data_AF-A0A948NUC7-F1
#
_entry.id   AF-A0A948NUC7-F1
#
_cell.length_a   1.000
_cell.length_b   1.000
_cell.length_c   1.000
_cell.angle_alpha   90.00
_cell.angle_beta   90.00
_cell.angle_gamma   90.00
#
_symmetry.space_group_name_H-M   'P 1'
#
loop_
_entity.id
_entity.type
_entity.pdbx_description
1 polymer ?
#
loop_
_entity_poly.entity_id
_entity_poly.type
_entity_poly.pdbx_seq_one_letter_code
_entity_poly.pdbx_strand_id
1 'polypeptide(L)'
;MKKLILSALLCCGFANASITDCQELYVGRIWVEKGVGLQGVVFLNNKEDGGGSYWSYFVGWSADERKEALSLLIAAKASGHRVNIATEDSDGCGIEKGGTHIKSVYLANNP
;
A
#
# COMPACT_ATOMS: atom_id res chain seq x y z
N MET A 1 -23.24 38.69 -22.96
CA MET A 1 -21.92 38.26 -22.45
C MET A 1 -22.06 37.72 -21.03
N LYS A 2 -22.55 36.49 -20.82
CA LYS A 2 -22.77 35.95 -19.44
C LYS A 2 -23.00 34.44 -19.35
N LYS A 3 -22.46 33.63 -20.28
CA LYS A 3 -22.70 32.17 -20.31
C LYS A 3 -21.46 31.34 -20.67
N LEU A 4 -20.28 31.68 -20.14
CA LEU A 4 -19.03 30.96 -20.48
C LEU A 4 -18.11 30.71 -19.27
N ILE A 5 -18.64 30.72 -18.03
CA ILE A 5 -17.81 30.52 -16.82
C ILE A 5 -18.08 29.16 -16.15
N LEU A 6 -19.10 28.40 -16.57
CA LEU A 6 -19.52 27.17 -15.87
C LEU A 6 -18.83 25.87 -16.33
N SER A 7 -17.98 25.88 -17.37
CA SER A 7 -17.34 24.67 -17.91
C SER A 7 -15.92 24.39 -17.36
N ALA A 8 -15.38 25.23 -16.49
CA ALA A 8 -13.99 25.09 -16.02
C ALA A 8 -13.82 24.26 -14.74
N LEU A 9 -14.91 23.73 -14.15
CA LEU A 9 -14.89 23.04 -12.85
C LEU A 9 -14.93 21.50 -12.92
N LEU A 10 -14.90 20.91 -14.12
CA LEU A 10 -15.02 19.45 -14.30
C LEU A 10 -13.71 18.71 -14.60
N CYS A 11 -12.57 19.38 -14.53
CA CYS A 11 -11.26 18.73 -14.56
C CYS A 11 -10.79 18.33 -13.15
N CYS A 12 -11.62 17.56 -12.43
CA CYS A 12 -11.07 16.74 -11.35
C CYS A 12 -10.37 15.55 -12.01
N GLY A 13 -9.08 15.73 -12.32
CA GLY A 13 -8.25 14.62 -12.74
C GLY A 13 -8.27 13.54 -11.66
N PHE A 14 -8.83 12.37 -11.98
CA PHE A 14 -8.64 11.19 -11.16
C PHE A 14 -7.15 10.85 -11.22
N ALA A 15 -6.39 11.30 -10.23
CA ALA A 15 -5.07 10.77 -9.98
C ALA A 15 -5.26 9.31 -9.57
N ASN A 16 -5.22 8.40 -10.54
CA ASN A 16 -5.10 6.98 -10.27
C ASN A 16 -3.71 6.79 -9.65
N ALA A 17 -3.64 6.78 -8.32
CA ALA A 17 -2.52 6.17 -7.63
C ALA A 17 -2.49 4.73 -8.14
N SER A 18 -1.47 4.41 -8.91
CA SER A 18 -1.34 3.10 -9.54
C SER A 18 -0.49 2.26 -8.62
N ILE A 19 -1.01 1.12 -8.16
CA ILE A 19 -0.22 0.13 -7.41
C ILE A 19 1.03 -0.38 -8.14
N THR A 20 1.21 -0.02 -9.42
CA THR A 20 2.35 -0.41 -10.25
C THR A 20 3.69 0.19 -9.83
N ASP A 21 3.72 1.30 -9.07
CA ASP A 21 4.97 1.91 -8.61
C ASP A 21 5.24 1.70 -7.11
N CYS A 22 4.33 0.99 -6.44
CA CYS A 22 4.40 0.67 -5.02
C CYS A 22 4.47 1.91 -4.11
N GLN A 23 3.99 3.06 -4.58
CA GLN A 23 3.91 4.30 -3.82
C GLN A 23 2.47 4.61 -3.39
N GLU A 24 2.33 5.37 -2.31
CA GLU A 24 1.08 6.00 -1.85
C GLU A 24 -0.06 4.99 -1.63
N LEU A 25 0.27 3.80 -1.15
CA LEU A 25 -0.66 2.68 -1.00
C LEU A 25 -1.37 2.70 0.36
N TYR A 26 -2.63 2.27 0.39
CA TYR A 26 -3.30 1.96 1.65
C TYR A 26 -3.00 0.53 2.10
N VAL A 27 -2.92 0.34 3.42
CA VAL A 27 -2.80 -1.00 4.01
C VAL A 27 -4.17 -1.68 4.06
N GLY A 28 -4.33 -2.71 3.22
CA GLY A 28 -5.49 -3.58 3.16
C GLY A 28 -5.43 -4.67 4.22
N ARG A 29 -5.57 -5.93 3.82
CA ARG A 29 -5.58 -7.05 4.78
C ARG A 29 -4.18 -7.30 5.33
N ILE A 30 -4.10 -7.65 6.61
CA ILE A 30 -2.87 -8.05 7.29
C ILE A 30 -3.07 -9.49 7.77
N TRP A 31 -2.14 -10.38 7.42
CA TRP A 31 -2.10 -11.75 7.90
C TRP A 31 -1.02 -11.90 8.97
N VAL A 32 -1.45 -12.25 10.18
CA VAL A 32 -0.58 -12.61 11.31
C VAL A 32 -0.83 -14.07 11.66
N GLU A 33 0.25 -14.84 11.84
CA GLU A 33 0.18 -16.25 12.21
C GLU A 33 0.79 -16.49 13.61
N LYS A 34 0.15 -17.38 14.37
CA LYS A 34 0.58 -17.73 15.73
C LYS A 34 2.00 -18.31 15.70
N GLY A 35 2.89 -17.73 16.48
CA GLY A 35 4.29 -18.18 16.59
C GLY A 35 5.20 -17.70 15.46
N VAL A 36 4.66 -17.08 14.41
CA VAL A 36 5.45 -16.58 13.27
C VAL A 36 5.34 -15.05 13.11
N GLY A 37 4.24 -14.45 13.56
CA GLY A 37 3.99 -13.01 13.46
C GLY A 37 3.47 -12.63 12.07
N LEU A 38 3.83 -11.43 11.62
CA LEU A 38 3.44 -10.91 10.29
C LEU A 38 3.89 -11.88 9.19
N GLN A 39 2.93 -12.36 8.40
CA GLN A 39 3.18 -13.21 7.22
C GLN A 39 3.14 -12.37 5.95
N GLY A 40 2.01 -11.69 5.73
CA GLY A 40 1.81 -10.94 4.51
C GLY A 40 0.75 -9.86 4.63
N VAL A 41 0.76 -8.99 3.62
CA VAL A 41 -0.11 -7.81 3.51
C VAL A 41 -0.67 -7.74 2.10
N VAL A 42 -1.92 -7.28 2.01
CA VAL A 42 -2.52 -6.79 0.76
C VAL A 42 -2.56 -5.27 0.82
N PHE A 43 -2.19 -4.62 -0.28
CA PHE A 43 -2.23 -3.17 -0.42
C PHE A 43 -3.39 -2.75 -1.33
N LEU A 44 -3.89 -1.53 -1.14
CA LEU A 44 -5.03 -0.99 -1.87
C LEU A 44 -4.67 0.36 -2.52
N ASN A 45 -5.29 0.67 -3.65
CA ASN A 45 -5.21 2.01 -4.25
C ASN A 45 -6.05 3.01 -3.47
N ASN A 46 -7.23 2.60 -3.00
CA ASN A 46 -8.11 3.38 -2.14
C ASN A 46 -8.49 2.61 -0.89
N LYS A 47 -8.74 3.34 0.20
CA LYS A 47 -9.13 2.77 1.50
C LYS A 47 -10.43 1.97 1.45
N GLU A 48 -11.33 2.31 0.53
CA GLU A 48 -12.66 1.73 0.39
C GLU A 48 -12.71 0.57 -0.62
N ASP A 49 -11.59 0.24 -1.27
CA ASP A 49 -11.57 -0.81 -2.28
C ASP A 49 -11.87 -2.18 -1.66
N GLY A 50 -12.84 -2.91 -2.25
CA GLY A 50 -13.18 -4.28 -1.85
C GLY A 50 -12.14 -5.32 -2.27
N GLY A 51 -11.22 -4.96 -3.18
CA GLY A 51 -10.12 -5.77 -3.68
C GLY A 51 -8.82 -4.97 -3.70
N GLY A 52 -7.68 -5.65 -3.77
CA GLY A 52 -6.36 -5.01 -3.71
C GLY A 52 -5.31 -5.81 -4.46
N SER A 53 -4.05 -5.53 -4.13
CA SER A 53 -2.93 -6.33 -4.58
C SER A 53 -3.07 -7.81 -4.18
N TYR A 54 -2.24 -8.65 -4.76
CA TYR A 54 -2.02 -9.97 -4.20
C TYR A 54 -1.27 -9.87 -2.85
N TRP A 55 -1.24 -10.98 -2.11
CA TRP A 55 -0.45 -11.08 -0.88
C TRP A 55 1.02 -10.85 -1.18
N SER A 56 1.62 -9.92 -0.44
CA SER A 56 3.06 -9.69 -0.40
C SER A 56 3.60 -10.09 0.97
N TYR A 57 4.70 -10.83 0.99
CA TYR A 57 5.18 -11.59 2.14
C TYR A 57 6.45 -10.99 2.73
N PHE A 58 6.66 -11.17 4.03
CA PHE A 58 7.84 -10.71 4.77
C PHE A 58 8.85 -11.85 4.97
N VAL A 59 9.16 -12.56 3.87
CA VAL A 59 10.14 -13.67 3.86
C VAL A 59 11.53 -13.11 4.12
N GLY A 60 12.33 -13.81 4.92
CA GLY A 60 13.71 -13.40 5.25
C GLY A 60 13.84 -12.38 6.37
N TRP A 61 12.75 -11.70 6.75
CA TRP A 61 12.73 -10.78 7.90
C TRP A 61 12.85 -11.55 9.21
N SER A 62 13.60 -11.02 10.16
CA SER A 62 13.67 -11.50 11.54
C SER A 62 12.36 -11.28 12.30
N ALA A 63 12.22 -11.92 13.47
CA ALA A 63 11.02 -11.77 14.29
C ALA A 63 10.80 -10.31 14.76
N ASP A 64 11.88 -9.60 15.11
CA ASP A 64 11.81 -8.22 15.56
C ASP A 64 11.46 -7.27 14.41
N GLU A 65 12.10 -7.43 13.24
CA GLU A 65 11.76 -6.63 12.05
C GLU A 65 10.30 -6.82 11.63
N ARG A 66 9.77 -8.05 11.68
CA ARG A 66 8.35 -8.33 11.40
C ARG A 66 7.43 -7.65 12.40
N LYS A 67 7.82 -7.59 13.67
CA LYS A 67 7.04 -6.93 14.72
C LYS A 67 7.03 -5.41 14.52
N GLU A 68 8.16 -4.82 14.13
CA GLU A 68 8.26 -3.40 13.79
C GLU A 68 7.43 -3.05 12.55
N ALA A 69 7.56 -3.82 11.47
CA ALA A 69 6.75 -3.65 10.27
C ALA A 69 5.25 -3.79 10.58
N LEU A 70 4.86 -4.79 11.36
CA LEU A 70 3.47 -4.97 11.78
C LEU A 70 2.94 -3.75 12.52
N SER A 71 3.74 -3.19 13.43
CA SER A 71 3.35 -2.00 14.21
C SER A 71 3.15 -0.80 13.29
N LEU A 72 4.06 -0.56 12.34
CA LEU A 72 3.95 0.50 11.33
C LEU A 72 2.70 0.31 10.45
N LEU A 73 2.47 -0.90 9.96
CA LEU A 73 1.34 -1.24 9.09
C LEU A 73 -0.01 -1.12 9.79
N ILE A 74 -0.11 -1.55 11.05
CA ILE A 74 -1.32 -1.37 11.86
C ILE A 74 -1.58 0.12 12.08
N ALA A 75 -0.55 0.90 12.43
CA ALA A 75 -0.69 2.34 12.63
C ALA A 75 -1.13 3.05 11.35
N ALA A 76 -0.51 2.73 10.21
CA ALA A 76 -0.89 3.25 8.90
C ALA A 76 -2.34 2.89 8.54
N LYS A 77 -2.73 1.62 8.73
CA LYS A 77 -4.10 1.15 8.48
C LYS A 77 -5.13 1.88 9.34
N ALA A 78 -4.88 1.97 10.64
CA ALA A 78 -5.81 2.55 11.60
C ALA A 78 -6.01 4.05 11.37
N SER A 79 -4.92 4.76 11.07
CA SER A 79 -4.95 6.20 10.78
C SER A 79 -5.40 6.54 9.36
N GLY A 80 -5.42 5.55 8.45
CA GLY A 80 -5.65 5.80 7.03
C GLY A 80 -4.45 6.48 6.35
N HIS A 81 -3.25 6.37 6.92
CA HIS A 81 -2.03 6.81 6.26
C HIS A 81 -1.63 5.85 5.15
N ARG A 82 -0.98 6.43 4.14
CA ARG A 82 -0.41 5.70 3.02
C ARG A 82 1.01 5.24 3.31
N VAL A 83 1.40 4.16 2.65
CA VAL A 83 2.73 3.55 2.73
C VAL A 83 3.33 3.42 1.34
N ASN A 84 4.64 3.50 1.29
CA ASN A 84 5.44 3.12 0.15
C ASN A 84 6.12 1.79 0.49
N ILE A 85 6.26 0.93 -0.51
CA ILE A 85 6.96 -0.35 -0.37
C ILE A 85 7.98 -0.51 -1.49
N ALA A 86 8.96 -1.37 -1.24
CA ALA A 86 9.77 -1.97 -2.29
C ALA A 86 9.69 -3.49 -2.17
N THR A 87 9.70 -4.16 -3.31
CA THR A 87 9.73 -5.63 -3.38
C THR A 87 11.11 -6.13 -3.82
N GLU A 88 11.34 -7.43 -3.68
CA GLU A 88 12.53 -8.10 -4.21
C GLU A 88 12.48 -8.33 -5.73
N ASP A 89 11.34 -8.05 -6.37
CA ASP A 89 11.17 -8.17 -7.83
C ASP A 89 12.04 -7.17 -8.59
N SER A 90 12.39 -7.51 -9.84
CA SER A 90 13.34 -6.75 -10.65
C SER A 90 12.90 -5.33 -11.03
N ASP A 91 11.59 -5.09 -11.08
CA ASP A 91 10.99 -3.78 -11.31
C ASP A 91 10.86 -2.95 -10.01
N GLY A 92 11.27 -3.51 -8.86
CA GLY A 92 11.12 -2.88 -7.56
C GLY A 92 9.67 -2.89 -7.04
N CYS A 93 8.70 -3.22 -7.89
CA CYS A 93 7.29 -3.32 -7.56
C CYS A 93 6.60 -4.43 -8.35
N GLY A 94 6.16 -5.49 -7.67
CA GLY A 94 5.56 -6.67 -8.31
C GLY A 94 4.20 -7.12 -7.73
N ILE A 95 3.55 -6.28 -6.93
CA ILE A 95 2.41 -6.70 -6.07
C ILE A 95 1.14 -7.11 -6.85
N GLU A 96 1.11 -6.88 -8.17
CA GLU A 96 0.07 -7.35 -9.09
C GLU A 96 0.32 -8.77 -9.63
N LYS A 97 1.52 -9.33 -9.47
CA LYS A 97 1.88 -10.66 -10.02
C LYS A 97 1.63 -11.80 -9.03
N GLY A 98 1.48 -11.47 -7.75
CA GLY A 98 1.27 -12.41 -6.66
C GLY A 98 2.53 -13.13 -6.19
N GLY A 99 2.57 -13.46 -4.90
CA GLY A 99 3.74 -14.14 -4.33
C GLY A 99 4.93 -13.23 -4.04
N THR A 100 4.77 -11.91 -4.11
CA THR A 100 5.88 -10.95 -3.96
C THR A 100 6.47 -10.93 -2.56
N HIS A 101 7.77 -10.67 -2.46
CA HIS A 101 8.44 -10.50 -1.17
C HIS A 101 8.76 -9.03 -0.92
N ILE A 102 8.42 -8.55 0.28
CA ILE A 102 8.66 -7.18 0.71
C ILE A 102 10.11 -7.02 1.13
N LYS A 103 10.78 -6.06 0.51
CA LYS A 103 12.13 -5.62 0.86
C LYS A 103 12.11 -4.48 1.87
N SER A 104 11.17 -3.54 1.72
CA SER A 104 11.00 -2.43 2.66
C SER A 104 9.57 -1.91 2.67
N VAL A 105 9.18 -1.29 3.78
CA VAL A 105 7.92 -0.56 3.95
C VAL A 105 8.17 0.69 4.78
N TYR A 106 7.63 1.83 4.36
CA TYR A 106 7.73 3.10 5.07
C TYR A 106 6.48 3.96 4.82
N LEU A 107 6.20 4.91 5.71
CA LEU A 107 5.07 5.84 5.54
C LEU A 107 5.35 6.76 4.34
N ALA A 108 4.34 6.98 3.50
CA ALA A 108 4.52 7.70 2.24
C ALA A 108 4.78 9.21 2.46
N ASN A 109 4.11 9.83 3.45
CA ASN A 109 4.31 11.23 3.85
C ASN A 109 4.07 11.41 5.37
N ASN A 110 4.62 12.49 5.94
CA ASN A 110 4.12 13.04 7.21
C ASN A 110 2.76 13.74 6.95
N PRO A 111 1.77 13.63 7.85
CA PRO A 111 0.47 14.28 7.69
C PRO A 111 0.56 15.80 7.47
#